data_AF-A0A8T9II83-F1
#
_entry.id   AF-A0A8T9II83-F1
#
_cell.length_a   1.000
_cell.length_b   1.000
_cell.length_c   1.000
_cell.angle_alpha   90.00
_cell.angle_beta   90.00
_cell.angle_gamma   90.00
#
_symmetry.space_group_name_H-M   'P 1'
#
loop_
_entity.id
_entity.type
_entity.pdbx_description
1 polymer ?
#
loop_
_entity_poly.entity_id
_entity_poly.type
_entity_poly.pdbx_seq_one_letter_code
_entity_poly.pdbx_strand_id
1 'polypeptide(L)'
;MDNEFYTLLTDRGMAKIASALADKKQLHLQKMAVGDGGGQYYEPTASQTNLRHEVWRGEMNTLTVAPNNPNWLIAELVLPEEVGGWYVREVGVFDNEGELIAIGKFPESYKPLLPGGCGKQVCIRLIMEVSNTTAVTLTVDPSIVLATRDYVDIRLDEHEHSTNHPDATLTQKGFTQLSNATDSDDETKAATPKAVKAAMAEARNHTHTWNQITGVPDGTLTQKGIVQLSSATDSTSEVLAATPKAVKAAIDKALGAEAYPVGAPIPWSSDSVPSGYAVMAGQTFNKTIYPKLATVYPSGILPDMRGWIIKGKPASGRTILSQEQDGVKSHNHTGSASNTDLGSKTTSTFDYSTKTSTETNLGTKSTSSFNHGNKATNTTGAHTHKIPSDGVNTGKNMNSTVSSDNNDEDYRDLTNSDGNHSHTVTIGAHSHTVVIGAHSHSIAIGAHSHSMTLGTHSHVLTINATGNTENTVKNIAFNYIVRLA
;
A
#
# COMPACT_ATOMS: atom_id res chain seq x y z
N MET A 1 -49.30 -119.16 -41.32
CA MET A 1 -48.71 -119.05 -42.66
C MET A 1 -47.27 -119.46 -42.49
N ASP A 2 -46.89 -120.62 -43.01
CA ASP A 2 -45.50 -121.04 -43.01
C ASP A 2 -44.74 -120.05 -43.90
N ASN A 3 -43.93 -119.18 -43.29
CA ASN A 3 -43.09 -118.26 -44.06
C ASN A 3 -42.09 -119.09 -44.87
N GLU A 4 -42.04 -118.87 -46.19
CA GLU A 4 -41.19 -119.64 -47.10
C GLU A 4 -39.69 -119.52 -46.74
N PHE A 5 -39.30 -118.36 -46.18
CA PHE A 5 -37.97 -118.05 -45.68
C PHE A 5 -38.06 -117.48 -44.27
N TYR A 6 -37.17 -117.92 -43.39
CA TYR A 6 -37.23 -117.60 -41.97
C TYR A 6 -35.85 -117.75 -41.33
N THR A 7 -35.68 -117.12 -40.17
CA THR A 7 -34.53 -117.31 -39.30
C THR A 7 -34.96 -118.06 -38.06
N LEU A 8 -34.23 -119.11 -37.72
CA LEU A 8 -34.45 -119.92 -36.54
C LEU A 8 -33.26 -119.77 -35.58
N LEU A 9 -33.54 -119.54 -34.29
CA LEU A 9 -32.52 -119.67 -33.26
C LEU A 9 -32.25 -121.15 -32.99
N THR A 10 -30.99 -121.54 -32.93
CA THR A 10 -30.63 -122.92 -32.55
C THR A 10 -30.87 -123.13 -31.06
N ASP A 11 -30.97 -124.39 -30.62
CA ASP A 11 -31.10 -124.74 -29.20
C ASP A 11 -29.93 -124.17 -28.39
N ARG A 12 -28.72 -124.17 -28.98
CA ARG A 12 -27.52 -123.54 -28.41
C ARG A 12 -27.63 -122.01 -28.35
N GLY A 13 -28.11 -121.38 -29.42
CA GLY A 13 -28.30 -119.94 -29.49
C GLY A 13 -29.30 -119.44 -28.44
N MET A 14 -30.43 -120.13 -28.31
CA MET A 14 -31.42 -119.83 -27.26
C MET A 14 -30.83 -120.01 -25.85
N ALA A 15 -30.10 -121.10 -25.60
CA ALA A 15 -29.46 -121.34 -24.31
C ALA A 15 -28.41 -120.25 -23.97
N LYS A 16 -27.59 -119.84 -24.95
CA LYS A 16 -26.58 -118.79 -24.76
C LYS A 16 -27.18 -117.41 -24.56
N ILE A 17 -28.22 -117.05 -25.30
CA ILE A 17 -28.97 -115.79 -25.09
C ILE A 17 -29.61 -115.79 -23.70
N ALA A 18 -30.20 -116.91 -23.26
CA ALA A 18 -30.77 -117.04 -21.92
C ALA A 18 -29.71 -116.94 -20.81
N SER A 19 -28.54 -117.57 -21.00
CA SER A 19 -27.41 -117.46 -20.05
C SER A 19 -26.87 -116.03 -19.99
N ALA A 20 -26.69 -115.38 -21.13
CA ALA A 20 -26.25 -113.98 -21.20
C ALA A 20 -27.21 -113.05 -20.42
N LEU A 21 -28.52 -113.26 -20.58
CA LEU A 21 -29.54 -112.50 -19.86
C LEU A 21 -29.51 -112.79 -18.34
N ALA A 22 -29.35 -114.05 -17.93
CA ALA A 22 -29.28 -114.43 -16.52
C ALA A 22 -28.02 -113.86 -15.83
N ASP A 23 -26.88 -113.90 -16.52
CA ASP A 23 -25.58 -113.46 -16.02
C ASP A 23 -25.34 -111.95 -16.16
N LYS A 24 -26.29 -111.21 -16.78
CA LYS A 24 -26.14 -109.80 -17.17
C LYS A 24 -24.89 -109.54 -18.03
N LYS A 25 -24.52 -110.51 -18.86
CA LYS A 25 -23.43 -110.42 -19.82
C LYS A 25 -24.01 -110.26 -21.22
N GLN A 26 -23.19 -109.79 -22.16
CA GLN A 26 -23.58 -109.71 -23.56
C GLN A 26 -23.03 -110.92 -24.30
N LEU A 27 -23.88 -111.54 -25.13
CA LEU A 27 -23.47 -112.52 -26.12
C LEU A 27 -22.80 -111.79 -27.28
N HIS A 28 -21.53 -112.11 -27.52
CA HIS A 28 -20.74 -111.50 -28.57
C HIS A 28 -20.89 -112.28 -29.87
N LEU A 29 -21.63 -111.72 -30.81
CA LEU A 29 -21.68 -112.23 -32.18
C LEU A 29 -20.49 -111.68 -32.95
N GLN A 30 -19.87 -112.52 -33.79
CA GLN A 30 -18.66 -112.14 -34.51
C GLN A 30 -18.73 -112.50 -35.99
N LYS A 31 -19.14 -113.72 -36.32
CA LYS A 31 -19.04 -114.24 -37.69
C LYS A 31 -20.40 -114.55 -38.27
N MET A 32 -20.51 -114.37 -39.57
CA MET A 32 -21.62 -114.90 -40.35
C MET A 32 -21.07 -115.82 -41.43
N ALA A 33 -21.75 -116.94 -41.66
CA ALA A 33 -21.44 -117.86 -42.74
C ALA A 33 -22.63 -118.01 -43.66
N VAL A 34 -22.33 -118.40 -44.89
CA VAL A 34 -23.27 -118.60 -45.99
C VAL A 34 -23.03 -119.99 -46.55
N GLY A 35 -24.11 -120.68 -46.89
CA GLY A 35 -24.10 -122.05 -47.39
C GLY A 35 -25.01 -122.22 -48.59
N ASP A 36 -24.75 -123.26 -49.38
CA ASP A 36 -25.54 -123.64 -50.56
C ASP A 36 -26.52 -124.79 -50.29
N GLY A 37 -26.63 -125.24 -49.02
CA GLY A 37 -27.55 -126.30 -48.59
C GLY A 37 -27.24 -127.68 -49.16
N GLY A 38 -26.06 -127.90 -49.75
CA GLY A 38 -25.70 -129.12 -50.47
C GLY A 38 -26.34 -129.19 -51.86
N GLY A 39 -26.65 -128.02 -52.44
CA GLY A 39 -27.25 -127.87 -53.78
C GLY A 39 -28.77 -127.98 -53.83
N GLN A 40 -29.46 -128.19 -52.70
CA GLN A 40 -30.92 -128.30 -52.60
C GLN A 40 -31.42 -127.62 -51.31
N TYR A 41 -32.67 -127.16 -51.32
CA TYR A 41 -33.31 -126.70 -50.09
C TYR A 41 -33.48 -127.82 -49.08
N TYR A 42 -33.44 -127.45 -47.81
CA TYR A 42 -33.81 -128.28 -46.69
C TYR A 42 -34.50 -127.41 -45.65
N GLU A 43 -35.15 -128.03 -44.68
CA GLU A 43 -35.73 -127.32 -43.54
C GLU A 43 -34.71 -127.30 -42.40
N PRO A 44 -34.18 -126.11 -42.02
CA PRO A 44 -33.31 -126.00 -40.86
C PRO A 44 -34.01 -126.45 -39.58
N THR A 45 -33.27 -127.11 -38.69
CA THR A 45 -33.78 -127.57 -37.39
C THR A 45 -33.04 -126.86 -36.26
N ALA A 46 -33.73 -126.64 -35.13
CA ALA A 46 -33.15 -125.96 -33.97
C ALA A 46 -31.95 -126.72 -33.38
N SER A 47 -31.90 -128.04 -33.56
CA SER A 47 -30.80 -128.91 -33.09
C SER A 47 -29.50 -128.77 -33.90
N GLN A 48 -29.49 -128.01 -35.00
CA GLN A 48 -28.29 -127.85 -35.82
C GLN A 48 -27.18 -127.10 -35.09
N THR A 49 -25.96 -127.60 -35.28
CA THR A 49 -24.74 -127.01 -34.74
C THR A 49 -23.87 -126.40 -35.84
N ASN A 50 -24.15 -126.74 -37.12
CA ASN A 50 -23.46 -126.26 -38.30
C ASN A 50 -24.44 -126.10 -39.47
N LEU A 51 -24.06 -125.30 -40.47
CA LEU A 51 -24.72 -125.26 -41.78
C LEU A 51 -24.63 -126.63 -42.47
N ARG A 52 -25.60 -126.96 -43.33
CA ARG A 52 -25.61 -128.24 -44.04
C ARG A 52 -24.44 -128.35 -45.02
N HIS A 53 -24.12 -127.25 -45.70
CA HIS A 53 -22.91 -127.11 -46.49
C HIS A 53 -22.48 -125.64 -46.54
N GLU A 54 -21.51 -125.29 -45.69
CA GLU A 54 -20.91 -123.96 -45.65
C GLU A 54 -19.98 -123.75 -46.83
N VAL A 55 -20.18 -122.66 -47.57
CA VAL A 55 -19.35 -122.29 -48.73
C VAL A 55 -18.46 -121.09 -48.45
N TRP A 56 -18.84 -120.23 -47.48
CA TRP A 56 -18.00 -119.13 -47.05
C TRP A 56 -18.37 -118.60 -45.66
N ARG A 57 -17.38 -118.04 -44.95
CA ARG A 57 -17.55 -117.38 -43.64
C ARG A 57 -16.72 -116.11 -43.59
N GLY A 58 -17.28 -115.06 -43.01
CA GLY A 58 -16.62 -113.78 -42.80
C GLY A 58 -17.00 -113.11 -41.48
N GLU A 59 -16.31 -112.02 -41.17
CA GLU A 59 -16.65 -111.14 -40.05
C GLU A 59 -17.98 -110.42 -40.33
N MET A 60 -18.81 -110.25 -39.31
CA MET A 60 -20.06 -109.51 -39.40
C MET A 60 -19.76 -108.00 -39.57
N ASN A 61 -20.43 -107.34 -40.53
CA ASN A 61 -20.18 -105.94 -40.87
C ASN A 61 -20.91 -104.99 -39.91
N THR A 62 -22.17 -105.27 -39.61
CA THR A 62 -22.99 -104.51 -38.66
C THR A 62 -23.97 -105.42 -37.94
N LEU A 63 -24.31 -105.03 -36.70
CA LEU A 63 -25.40 -105.59 -35.91
C LEU A 63 -26.17 -104.41 -35.36
N THR A 64 -27.42 -104.27 -35.76
CA THR A 64 -28.27 -103.16 -35.32
C THR A 64 -29.61 -103.67 -34.86
N VAL A 65 -30.22 -102.99 -33.91
CA VAL A 65 -31.62 -103.21 -33.55
C VAL A 65 -32.49 -102.60 -34.64
N ALA A 66 -33.48 -103.35 -35.13
CA ALA A 66 -34.37 -102.86 -36.17
C ALA A 66 -35.12 -101.60 -35.67
N PRO A 67 -35.18 -100.50 -36.44
CA PRO A 67 -35.88 -99.28 -36.03
C PRO A 67 -37.37 -99.49 -35.72
N ASN A 68 -37.96 -100.51 -36.35
CA ASN A 68 -39.39 -100.78 -36.30
C ASN A 68 -39.76 -101.90 -35.30
N ASN A 69 -38.78 -102.62 -34.74
CA ASN A 69 -39.03 -103.65 -33.74
C ASN A 69 -37.81 -103.83 -32.81
N PRO A 70 -37.92 -103.51 -31.50
CA PRO A 70 -36.81 -103.58 -30.56
C PRO A 70 -36.33 -105.00 -30.24
N ASN A 71 -37.09 -106.05 -30.63
CA ASN A 71 -36.72 -107.46 -30.44
C ASN A 71 -36.03 -108.08 -31.67
N TRP A 72 -35.94 -107.35 -32.78
CA TRP A 72 -35.28 -107.82 -33.99
C TRP A 72 -33.86 -107.28 -34.08
N LEU A 73 -32.90 -108.20 -34.20
CA LEU A 73 -31.53 -107.90 -34.54
C LEU A 73 -31.34 -108.11 -36.04
N ILE A 74 -30.79 -107.10 -36.69
CA ILE A 74 -30.38 -107.13 -38.09
C ILE A 74 -28.88 -107.34 -38.10
N ALA A 75 -28.46 -108.55 -38.49
CA ALA A 75 -27.06 -108.90 -38.72
C ALA A 75 -26.76 -108.77 -40.22
N GLU A 76 -25.75 -107.98 -40.57
CA GLU A 76 -25.34 -107.80 -41.96
C GLU A 76 -23.94 -108.37 -42.20
N LEU A 77 -23.82 -109.15 -43.27
CA LEU A 77 -22.57 -109.66 -43.80
C LEU A 77 -22.39 -109.12 -45.22
N VAL A 78 -21.26 -108.48 -45.47
CA VAL A 78 -20.89 -108.07 -46.83
C VAL A 78 -20.02 -109.15 -47.43
N LEU A 79 -20.51 -109.80 -48.49
CA LEU A 79 -19.72 -110.73 -49.28
C LEU A 79 -18.86 -109.94 -50.28
N PRO A 80 -17.53 -110.07 -50.22
CA PRO A 80 -16.64 -109.43 -51.18
C PRO A 80 -16.91 -109.88 -52.62
N GLU A 81 -16.42 -109.11 -53.59
CA GLU A 81 -16.55 -109.44 -55.01
C GLU A 81 -15.79 -110.73 -55.39
N GLU A 82 -14.69 -111.04 -54.69
CA GLU A 82 -13.81 -112.21 -54.92
C GLU A 82 -14.39 -113.55 -54.48
N VAL A 83 -15.55 -113.56 -53.81
CA VAL A 83 -16.17 -114.77 -53.26
C VAL A 83 -17.53 -115.01 -53.92
N GLY A 84 -17.75 -116.20 -54.49
CA GLY A 84 -18.99 -116.53 -55.21
C GLY A 84 -18.89 -117.80 -56.05
N GLY A 85 -19.81 -117.96 -57.02
CA GLY A 85 -19.92 -119.11 -57.91
C GLY A 85 -20.95 -120.15 -57.46
N TRP A 86 -21.78 -119.81 -56.48
CA TRP A 86 -22.74 -120.69 -55.82
C TRP A 86 -24.01 -119.92 -55.46
N TYR A 87 -25.07 -120.67 -55.15
CA TYR A 87 -26.35 -120.12 -54.70
C TYR A 87 -26.37 -120.06 -53.18
N VAL A 88 -26.63 -118.89 -52.61
CA VAL A 88 -26.88 -118.75 -51.16
C VAL A 88 -28.25 -119.36 -50.88
N ARG A 89 -28.32 -120.32 -49.95
CA ARG A 89 -29.58 -120.95 -49.50
C ARG A 89 -29.72 -121.00 -47.98
N GLU A 90 -28.61 -120.93 -47.27
CA GLU A 90 -28.57 -120.89 -45.81
C GLU A 90 -27.59 -119.83 -45.33
N VAL A 91 -27.92 -119.18 -44.22
CA VAL A 91 -27.07 -118.16 -43.58
C VAL A 91 -27.00 -118.48 -42.09
N GLY A 92 -25.78 -118.61 -41.55
CA GLY A 92 -25.54 -118.89 -40.15
C GLY A 92 -24.93 -117.68 -39.45
N VAL A 93 -25.36 -117.39 -38.24
CA VAL A 93 -24.74 -116.40 -37.33
C VAL A 93 -24.02 -117.15 -36.23
N PHE A 94 -22.76 -116.77 -35.97
CA PHE A 94 -21.89 -117.42 -35.02
C PHE A 94 -21.38 -116.44 -33.97
N ASP A 95 -21.20 -116.93 -32.76
CA ASP A 95 -20.53 -116.20 -31.69
C ASP A 95 -18.99 -116.25 -31.82
N ASN A 96 -18.31 -115.58 -30.89
CA ASN A 96 -16.86 -115.55 -30.78
C ASN A 96 -16.23 -116.91 -30.45
N GLU A 97 -16.99 -117.86 -29.92
CA GLU A 97 -16.57 -119.25 -29.65
C GLU A 97 -16.78 -120.17 -30.87
N GLY A 98 -17.39 -119.64 -31.94
CA GLY A 98 -17.65 -120.37 -33.18
C GLY A 98 -18.91 -121.23 -33.14
N GLU A 99 -19.77 -121.05 -32.15
CA GLU A 99 -21.04 -121.77 -32.04
C GLU A 99 -22.14 -121.11 -32.89
N LEU A 100 -22.93 -121.94 -33.57
CA LEU A 100 -24.04 -121.48 -34.41
C LEU A 100 -25.20 -121.01 -33.53
N ILE A 101 -25.50 -119.71 -33.56
CA ILE A 101 -26.55 -119.06 -32.75
C ILE A 101 -27.88 -118.99 -33.50
N ALA A 102 -27.85 -118.66 -34.78
CA ALA A 102 -29.05 -118.55 -35.61
C ALA A 102 -28.77 -119.07 -37.01
N ILE A 103 -29.76 -119.75 -37.60
CA ILE A 103 -29.71 -120.25 -38.97
C ILE A 103 -30.93 -119.74 -39.75
N GLY A 104 -30.68 -119.14 -40.90
CA GLY A 104 -31.69 -118.65 -41.83
C GLY A 104 -31.86 -119.58 -43.01
N LYS A 105 -33.10 -119.98 -43.30
CA LYS A 105 -33.49 -120.46 -44.63
C LYS A 105 -33.59 -119.24 -45.54
N PHE A 106 -32.60 -119.06 -46.41
CA PHE A 106 -32.42 -117.85 -47.21
C PHE A 106 -32.94 -118.05 -48.64
N PRO A 107 -33.58 -117.04 -49.26
CA PRO A 107 -34.00 -117.14 -50.66
C PRO A 107 -32.81 -117.36 -51.57
N GLU A 108 -32.94 -118.35 -52.45
CA GLU A 108 -31.94 -118.73 -53.44
C GLU A 108 -31.48 -117.50 -54.21
N SER A 109 -30.23 -117.11 -53.95
CA SER A 109 -29.63 -115.92 -54.55
C SER A 109 -28.27 -116.30 -55.12
N TYR A 110 -28.13 -116.17 -56.44
CA TYR A 110 -26.87 -116.46 -57.11
C TYR A 110 -25.87 -115.34 -56.86
N LYS A 111 -24.74 -115.68 -56.23
CA LYS A 111 -23.59 -114.78 -56.07
C LYS A 111 -22.58 -115.10 -57.17
N PRO A 112 -22.44 -114.27 -58.22
CA PRO A 112 -21.44 -114.50 -59.26
C PRO A 112 -20.01 -114.35 -58.71
N LEU A 113 -19.08 -115.12 -59.28
CA LEU A 113 -17.63 -115.01 -59.06
C LEU A 113 -16.99 -114.24 -60.22
N LEU A 114 -15.99 -113.40 -59.93
CA LEU A 114 -15.29 -112.53 -60.90
C LEU A 114 -14.89 -113.17 -62.26
N PRO A 115 -14.42 -114.44 -62.35
CA PRO A 115 -14.09 -115.08 -63.62
C PRO A 115 -15.29 -115.25 -64.57
N GLY A 116 -16.52 -115.11 -64.07
CA GLY A 116 -17.76 -115.11 -64.86
C GLY A 116 -18.09 -113.78 -65.56
N GLY A 117 -17.20 -112.78 -65.49
CA GLY A 117 -17.35 -111.49 -66.17
C GLY A 117 -18.17 -110.45 -65.40
N CYS A 118 -18.67 -110.76 -64.20
CA CYS A 118 -19.26 -109.80 -63.27
C CYS A 118 -18.86 -110.10 -61.82
N GLY A 119 -18.29 -109.11 -61.13
CA GLY A 119 -18.13 -109.10 -59.68
C GLY A 119 -19.29 -108.31 -59.09
N LYS A 120 -20.04 -108.91 -58.16
CA LYS A 120 -21.10 -108.21 -57.42
C LYS A 120 -20.78 -108.30 -55.94
N GLN A 121 -20.62 -107.17 -55.26
CA GLN A 121 -20.64 -107.15 -53.80
C GLN A 121 -22.09 -107.33 -53.34
N VAL A 122 -22.33 -108.27 -52.42
CA VAL A 122 -23.69 -108.58 -51.94
C VAL A 122 -23.72 -108.42 -50.43
N CYS A 123 -24.62 -107.59 -49.93
CA CYS A 123 -24.92 -107.53 -48.51
C CYS A 123 -26.03 -108.54 -48.20
N ILE A 124 -25.71 -109.52 -47.35
CA ILE A 124 -26.66 -110.47 -46.79
C ILE A 124 -27.14 -109.92 -45.47
N ARG A 125 -28.44 -109.69 -45.39
CA ARG A 125 -29.12 -109.22 -44.19
C ARG A 125 -29.92 -110.37 -43.60
N LEU A 126 -29.55 -110.80 -42.40
CA LEU A 126 -30.31 -111.78 -41.63
C LEU A 126 -30.99 -111.08 -40.46
N ILE A 127 -32.30 -111.29 -40.32
CA ILE A 127 -33.08 -110.76 -39.20
C ILE A 127 -33.36 -111.91 -38.24
N MET A 128 -32.94 -111.76 -36.99
CA MET A 128 -33.21 -112.73 -35.93
C MET A 128 -34.00 -112.07 -34.81
N GLU A 129 -35.00 -112.77 -34.30
CA GLU A 129 -35.79 -112.32 -33.16
C GLU A 129 -35.20 -112.89 -31.86
N VAL A 130 -34.95 -112.02 -30.89
CA VAL A 130 -34.41 -112.38 -29.58
C VAL A 130 -35.29 -111.83 -28.46
N SER A 131 -35.28 -112.49 -27.31
CA SER A 131 -36.06 -112.07 -26.14
C SER A 131 -35.56 -110.76 -25.52
N ASN A 132 -34.28 -110.41 -25.71
CA ASN A 132 -33.70 -109.13 -25.30
C ASN A 132 -32.49 -108.78 -26.17
N THR A 133 -32.60 -107.69 -26.94
CA THR A 133 -31.52 -107.21 -27.82
C THR A 133 -30.33 -106.64 -27.07
N THR A 134 -30.51 -106.19 -25.81
CA THR A 134 -29.42 -105.70 -24.95
C THR A 134 -28.47 -106.83 -24.52
N ALA A 135 -28.97 -108.07 -24.50
CA ALA A 135 -28.19 -109.26 -24.16
C ALA A 135 -27.28 -109.72 -25.31
N VAL A 136 -27.33 -109.06 -26.48
CA VAL A 136 -26.53 -109.41 -27.66
C VAL A 136 -25.79 -108.17 -28.14
N THR A 137 -24.49 -108.29 -28.38
CA THR A 137 -23.67 -107.20 -28.91
C THR A 137 -22.73 -107.70 -30.00
N LEU A 138 -22.33 -106.81 -30.90
CA LEU A 138 -21.36 -107.11 -31.94
C LEU A 138 -19.97 -106.73 -31.46
N THR A 139 -19.04 -107.67 -31.57
CA THR A 139 -17.62 -107.37 -31.42
C THR A 139 -17.07 -107.07 -32.81
N VAL A 140 -16.98 -105.78 -33.15
CA VAL A 140 -16.39 -105.34 -34.42
C VAL A 140 -14.88 -105.18 -34.25
N ASP A 141 -14.11 -105.73 -35.20
CA ASP A 141 -12.76 -105.23 -35.50
C ASP A 141 -12.87 -104.13 -36.57
N PRO A 142 -12.70 -102.85 -36.21
CA PRO A 142 -12.92 -101.73 -37.13
C PRO A 142 -11.89 -101.64 -38.26
N SER A 143 -10.86 -102.51 -38.29
CA SER A 143 -9.85 -102.53 -39.36
C SER A 143 -10.32 -103.18 -40.67
N ILE A 144 -11.47 -103.87 -40.68
CA ILE A 144 -11.99 -104.63 -41.84
C ILE A 144 -13.40 -104.18 -42.26
N VAL A 145 -13.98 -103.18 -41.58
CA VAL A 145 -15.34 -102.69 -41.85
C VAL A 145 -15.34 -101.53 -42.85
N LEU A 146 -16.22 -101.62 -43.85
CA LEU A 146 -16.43 -100.57 -44.85
C LEU A 146 -17.55 -99.62 -44.38
N ALA A 147 -17.23 -98.33 -44.21
CA ALA A 147 -18.23 -97.30 -43.94
C ALA A 147 -19.10 -97.05 -45.18
N THR A 148 -20.41 -96.93 -45.00
CA THR A 148 -21.31 -96.54 -46.10
C THR A 148 -21.12 -95.06 -46.43
N ARG A 149 -21.36 -94.68 -47.69
CA ARG A 149 -21.29 -93.28 -48.14
C ARG A 149 -22.23 -92.38 -47.33
N ASP A 150 -23.44 -92.86 -47.05
CA ASP A 150 -24.46 -92.12 -46.29
C ASP A 150 -23.97 -91.79 -44.87
N TYR A 151 -23.19 -92.67 -44.23
CA TYR A 151 -22.62 -92.39 -42.91
C TYR A 151 -21.63 -91.22 -42.94
N VAL A 152 -20.82 -91.12 -44.00
CA VAL A 152 -19.80 -90.06 -44.14
C VAL A 152 -20.46 -88.71 -44.44
N ASP A 153 -21.39 -88.67 -45.37
CA ASP A 153 -22.06 -87.43 -45.80
C ASP A 153 -22.82 -86.78 -44.62
N ILE A 154 -23.52 -87.58 -43.81
CA ILE A 154 -24.22 -87.09 -42.60
C ILE A 154 -23.25 -86.46 -41.60
N ARG A 155 -22.09 -87.09 -41.36
CA ARG A 155 -21.13 -86.60 -40.37
C ARG A 155 -20.41 -85.33 -40.81
N LEU A 156 -20.22 -85.14 -42.11
CA LEU A 156 -19.61 -83.91 -42.64
C LEU A 156 -20.56 -82.73 -42.53
N ASP A 157 -21.85 -82.92 -42.88
CA ASP A 157 -22.88 -81.88 -42.73
C ASP A 157 -23.08 -81.46 -41.27
N GLU A 158 -23.11 -82.42 -40.34
CA GLU A 158 -23.15 -82.15 -38.90
C GLU A 158 -21.94 -81.32 -38.42
N HIS A 159 -20.75 -81.56 -38.98
CA HIS A 159 -19.55 -80.82 -38.62
C HIS A 159 -19.52 -79.40 -39.20
N GLU A 160 -19.94 -79.20 -40.46
CA GLU A 160 -19.98 -77.87 -41.10
C GLU A 160 -20.91 -76.89 -40.38
N HIS A 161 -22.00 -77.40 -39.82
CA HIS A 161 -22.94 -76.60 -39.01
C HIS A 161 -22.55 -76.51 -37.52
N SER A 162 -21.48 -77.18 -37.10
CA SER A 162 -21.04 -77.18 -35.72
C SER A 162 -20.32 -75.88 -35.36
N THR A 163 -20.72 -75.29 -34.24
CA THR A 163 -19.99 -74.18 -33.59
C THR A 163 -19.13 -74.67 -32.43
N ASN A 164 -19.00 -75.99 -32.26
CA ASN A 164 -18.25 -76.61 -31.18
C ASN A 164 -16.74 -76.62 -31.48
N HIS A 165 -16.14 -75.43 -31.47
CA HIS A 165 -14.70 -75.22 -31.58
C HIS A 165 -14.21 -74.47 -30.34
N PRO A 166 -12.95 -74.68 -29.93
CA PRO A 166 -12.38 -73.97 -28.79
C PRO A 166 -12.33 -72.45 -29.04
N ASP A 167 -12.47 -71.68 -27.96
CA ASP A 167 -12.29 -70.24 -27.98
C ASP A 167 -10.81 -69.87 -28.26
N ALA A 168 -10.61 -68.72 -28.89
CA ALA A 168 -9.27 -68.19 -29.10
C ALA A 168 -8.65 -67.73 -27.79
N THR A 169 -7.36 -67.95 -27.64
CA THR A 169 -6.54 -67.42 -26.54
C THR A 169 -5.37 -66.63 -27.12
N LEU A 170 -4.62 -65.95 -26.25
CA LEU A 170 -3.41 -65.22 -26.67
C LEU A 170 -2.33 -66.12 -27.31
N THR A 171 -2.41 -67.44 -27.11
CA THR A 171 -1.42 -68.41 -27.60
C THR A 171 -1.99 -69.45 -28.55
N GLN A 172 -3.31 -69.53 -28.72
CA GLN A 172 -3.97 -70.56 -29.50
C GLN A 172 -5.13 -69.99 -30.32
N LYS A 173 -5.23 -70.41 -31.58
CA LYS A 173 -6.32 -70.01 -32.48
C LYS A 173 -7.65 -70.67 -32.06
N GLY A 174 -8.76 -69.95 -32.21
CA GLY A 174 -10.12 -70.40 -31.91
C GLY A 174 -11.15 -69.35 -32.33
N PHE A 175 -12.41 -69.48 -31.89
CA PHE A 175 -13.44 -68.45 -32.10
C PHE A 175 -13.42 -67.38 -30.99
N THR A 176 -13.85 -66.14 -31.30
CA THR A 176 -13.85 -65.03 -30.33
C THR A 176 -15.14 -64.23 -30.48
N GLN A 177 -15.71 -63.79 -29.36
CA GLN A 177 -16.87 -62.90 -29.36
C GLN A 177 -16.45 -61.44 -29.54
N LEU A 178 -17.25 -60.65 -30.24
CA LEU A 178 -16.99 -59.23 -30.47
C LEU A 178 -17.71 -58.36 -29.42
N SER A 179 -17.04 -57.31 -28.92
CA SER A 179 -17.61 -56.35 -27.98
C SER A 179 -17.54 -54.90 -28.51
N ASN A 180 -18.62 -54.15 -28.30
CA ASN A 180 -18.72 -52.72 -28.59
C ASN A 180 -18.49 -51.83 -27.35
N ALA A 181 -18.21 -52.40 -26.19
CA ALA A 181 -17.95 -51.66 -24.96
C ALA A 181 -16.59 -50.95 -25.01
N THR A 182 -16.49 -49.76 -24.40
CA THR A 182 -15.28 -48.91 -24.39
C THR A 182 -14.46 -49.02 -23.11
N ASP A 183 -14.97 -49.77 -22.14
CA ASP A 183 -14.51 -49.91 -20.76
C ASP A 183 -14.51 -51.40 -20.32
N SER A 184 -14.48 -52.32 -21.29
CA SER A 184 -14.49 -53.75 -21.02
C SER A 184 -13.11 -54.27 -20.63
N ASP A 185 -13.01 -54.92 -19.48
CA ASP A 185 -11.81 -55.64 -19.01
C ASP A 185 -11.81 -57.13 -19.37
N ASP A 186 -12.83 -57.60 -20.11
CA ASP A 186 -12.97 -59.00 -20.52
C ASP A 186 -11.98 -59.41 -21.62
N GLU A 187 -11.01 -60.26 -21.27
CA GLU A 187 -9.97 -60.78 -22.17
C GLU A 187 -10.48 -61.84 -23.17
N THR A 188 -11.71 -62.35 -23.00
CA THR A 188 -12.29 -63.35 -23.90
C THR A 188 -13.00 -62.74 -25.12
N LYS A 189 -13.05 -61.42 -25.21
CA LYS A 189 -13.74 -60.67 -26.26
C LYS A 189 -12.78 -59.76 -27.03
N ALA A 190 -13.01 -59.66 -28.34
CA ALA A 190 -12.28 -58.73 -29.18
C ALA A 190 -13.06 -57.40 -29.34
N ALA A 191 -12.36 -56.28 -29.18
CA ALA A 191 -12.94 -54.96 -29.40
C ALA A 191 -13.24 -54.73 -30.89
N THR A 192 -14.42 -54.16 -31.20
CA THR A 192 -14.76 -53.77 -32.58
C THR A 192 -14.15 -52.42 -32.96
N PRO A 193 -14.05 -52.09 -34.27
CA PRO A 193 -13.69 -50.75 -34.72
C PRO A 193 -14.58 -49.63 -34.14
N LYS A 194 -15.84 -49.94 -33.81
CA LYS A 194 -16.78 -49.00 -33.18
C LYS A 194 -16.37 -48.69 -31.74
N ALA A 195 -16.02 -49.70 -30.94
CA ALA A 195 -15.51 -49.52 -29.58
C ALA A 195 -14.24 -48.67 -29.58
N VAL A 196 -13.28 -49.02 -30.44
CA VAL A 196 -11.99 -48.30 -30.55
C VAL A 196 -12.22 -46.84 -30.96
N LYS A 197 -13.10 -46.57 -31.92
CA LYS A 197 -13.42 -45.20 -32.35
C LYS A 197 -14.08 -44.38 -31.23
N ALA A 198 -14.98 -44.99 -30.44
CA ALA A 198 -15.66 -44.32 -29.33
C ALA A 198 -14.69 -44.01 -28.19
N ALA A 199 -13.85 -44.96 -27.78
CA ALA A 199 -12.81 -44.74 -26.77
C ALA A 199 -11.83 -43.62 -27.19
N MET A 200 -11.44 -43.58 -28.48
CA MET A 200 -10.57 -42.53 -29.02
C MET A 200 -11.26 -41.15 -29.05
N ALA A 201 -12.56 -41.08 -29.30
CA ALA A 201 -13.31 -39.83 -29.26
C ALA A 201 -13.36 -39.24 -27.84
N GLU A 202 -13.59 -40.09 -26.84
CA GLU A 202 -13.57 -39.71 -25.42
C GLU A 202 -12.17 -39.23 -25.00
N ALA A 203 -11.13 -39.98 -25.38
CA ALA A 203 -9.74 -39.61 -25.10
C ALA A 203 -9.31 -38.28 -25.76
N ARG A 204 -9.90 -37.88 -26.90
CA ARG A 204 -9.57 -36.59 -27.56
C ARG A 204 -10.29 -35.39 -26.94
N ASN A 205 -11.40 -35.62 -26.25
CA ASN A 205 -12.20 -34.58 -25.59
C ASN A 205 -11.99 -34.53 -24.07
N HIS A 206 -11.11 -35.36 -23.51
CA HIS A 206 -10.81 -35.28 -22.09
C HIS A 206 -10.25 -33.89 -21.76
N THR A 207 -10.74 -33.32 -20.67
CA THR A 207 -10.25 -32.07 -20.11
C THR A 207 -9.67 -32.38 -18.74
N HIS A 208 -8.51 -31.81 -18.43
CA HIS A 208 -7.98 -31.84 -17.08
C HIS A 208 -8.56 -30.67 -16.29
N THR A 209 -9.05 -30.93 -15.09
CA THR A 209 -9.20 -29.85 -14.12
C THR A 209 -7.80 -29.35 -13.75
N TRP A 210 -7.65 -28.04 -13.52
CA TRP A 210 -6.33 -27.44 -13.23
C TRP A 210 -5.57 -28.16 -12.10
N ASN A 211 -6.29 -28.66 -11.10
CA ASN A 211 -5.74 -29.39 -9.96
C ASN A 211 -5.16 -30.77 -10.31
N GLN A 212 -5.50 -31.33 -11.47
CA GLN A 212 -4.96 -32.61 -11.95
C GLN A 212 -3.68 -32.44 -12.78
N ILE A 213 -3.33 -31.20 -13.13
CA ILE A 213 -2.09 -30.89 -13.86
C ILE A 213 -0.96 -30.85 -12.84
N THR A 214 -0.23 -31.97 -12.71
CA THR A 214 0.93 -32.11 -11.83
C THR A 214 2.23 -32.05 -12.66
N GLY A 215 3.33 -31.57 -12.07
CA GLY A 215 4.63 -31.51 -12.73
C GLY A 215 4.89 -30.27 -13.60
N VAL A 216 4.04 -29.25 -13.54
CA VAL A 216 4.38 -27.93 -14.10
C VAL A 216 5.32 -27.24 -13.11
N PRO A 217 6.56 -26.92 -13.50
CA PRO A 217 7.50 -26.24 -12.63
C PRO A 217 7.04 -24.79 -12.35
N ASP A 218 7.54 -24.20 -11.29
CA ASP A 218 7.37 -22.77 -11.04
C ASP A 218 8.11 -21.95 -12.09
N GLY A 219 7.54 -20.81 -12.47
CA GLY A 219 8.19 -19.88 -13.39
C GLY A 219 9.40 -19.21 -12.72
N THR A 220 10.56 -19.29 -13.37
CA THR A 220 11.78 -18.60 -12.95
C THR A 220 12.32 -17.75 -14.10
N LEU A 221 13.39 -16.99 -13.85
CA LEU A 221 14.06 -16.20 -14.91
C LEU A 221 14.66 -17.07 -16.03
N THR A 222 14.83 -18.37 -15.79
CA THR A 222 15.46 -19.32 -16.74
C THR A 222 14.54 -20.48 -17.15
N GLN A 223 13.39 -20.65 -16.49
CA GLN A 223 12.47 -21.77 -16.72
C GLN A 223 11.04 -21.26 -16.81
N LYS A 224 10.32 -21.65 -17.86
CA LYS A 224 8.88 -21.36 -17.99
C LYS A 224 8.09 -22.18 -16.99
N GLY A 225 7.07 -21.58 -16.38
CA GLY A 225 6.26 -22.22 -15.35
C GLY A 225 5.08 -21.36 -14.88
N ILE A 226 4.41 -21.80 -13.80
CA ILE A 226 3.33 -21.05 -13.15
C ILE A 226 3.89 -20.07 -12.12
N VAL A 227 3.27 -18.90 -11.96
CA VAL A 227 3.71 -17.86 -11.02
C VAL A 227 2.51 -17.32 -10.25
N GLN A 228 2.65 -17.18 -8.94
CA GLN A 228 1.63 -16.55 -8.11
C GLN A 228 1.69 -15.02 -8.22
N LEU A 229 0.52 -14.38 -8.31
CA LEU A 229 0.43 -12.93 -8.44
C LEU A 229 0.36 -12.26 -7.06
N SER A 230 1.10 -11.17 -6.87
CA SER A 230 1.07 -10.34 -5.67
C SER A 230 0.73 -8.89 -6.00
N SER A 231 -0.09 -8.27 -5.13
CA SER A 231 -0.42 -6.84 -5.22
C SER A 231 0.29 -5.98 -4.17
N ALA A 232 1.30 -6.52 -3.47
CA ALA A 232 2.13 -5.75 -2.55
C ALA A 232 3.04 -4.76 -3.30
N THR A 233 3.19 -3.54 -2.77
CA THR A 233 4.01 -2.48 -3.40
C THR A 233 5.46 -2.43 -2.89
N ASP A 234 5.77 -3.27 -1.91
CA ASP A 234 7.01 -3.35 -1.14
C ASP A 234 7.56 -4.79 -1.09
N SER A 235 7.06 -5.67 -1.98
CA SER A 235 7.49 -7.06 -2.04
C SER A 235 8.96 -7.17 -2.48
N THR A 236 9.72 -7.97 -1.75
CA THR A 236 11.09 -8.40 -2.11
C THR A 236 11.11 -9.80 -2.73
N SER A 237 9.95 -10.40 -2.96
CA SER A 237 9.86 -11.77 -3.49
C SER A 237 10.31 -11.86 -4.94
N GLU A 238 11.17 -12.83 -5.24
CA GLU A 238 11.61 -13.16 -6.61
C GLU A 238 10.73 -14.25 -7.28
N VAL A 239 9.80 -14.84 -6.53
CA VAL A 239 8.93 -15.95 -6.99
C VAL A 239 7.49 -15.53 -7.23
N LEU A 240 7.15 -14.27 -6.92
CA LEU A 240 5.81 -13.70 -7.13
C LEU A 240 5.86 -12.63 -8.22
N ALA A 241 4.90 -12.66 -9.14
CA ALA A 241 4.77 -11.62 -10.15
C ALA A 241 3.90 -10.46 -9.65
N ALA A 242 4.36 -9.23 -9.85
CA ALA A 242 3.60 -8.04 -9.48
C ALA A 242 2.37 -7.86 -10.39
N THR A 243 1.21 -7.55 -9.81
CA THR A 243 0.03 -7.18 -10.58
C THR A 243 0.17 -5.78 -11.19
N PRO A 244 -0.54 -5.46 -12.29
CA PRO A 244 -0.61 -4.09 -12.80
C PRO A 244 -1.07 -3.07 -11.75
N LYS A 245 -1.91 -3.49 -10.79
CA LYS A 245 -2.33 -2.68 -9.64
C LYS A 245 -1.15 -2.34 -8.71
N ALA A 246 -0.31 -3.31 -8.35
CA ALA A 246 0.89 -3.05 -7.56
C ALA A 246 1.86 -2.12 -8.28
N VAL A 247 2.09 -2.37 -9.58
CA VAL A 247 2.98 -1.53 -10.40
C VAL A 247 2.47 -0.10 -10.46
N LYS A 248 1.17 0.11 -10.72
CA LYS A 248 0.56 1.45 -10.73
C LYS A 248 0.71 2.13 -9.37
N ALA A 249 0.39 1.44 -8.27
CA ALA A 249 0.49 2.01 -6.93
C ALA A 249 1.93 2.37 -6.52
N ALA A 250 2.92 1.58 -6.94
CA ALA A 250 4.32 1.88 -6.74
C ALA A 250 4.77 3.11 -7.57
N ILE A 251 4.32 3.21 -8.83
CA ILE A 251 4.57 4.37 -9.69
C ILE A 251 3.90 5.64 -9.13
N ASP A 252 2.63 5.57 -8.71
CA ASP A 252 1.91 6.70 -8.12
C ASP A 252 2.64 7.20 -6.84
N LYS A 253 3.17 6.30 -6.00
CA LYS A 253 4.01 6.66 -4.84
C LYS A 253 5.32 7.33 -5.27
N ALA A 254 5.97 6.83 -6.31
CA ALA A 254 7.20 7.42 -6.85
C ALA A 254 6.97 8.83 -7.41
N LEU A 255 5.88 9.03 -8.17
CA LEU A 255 5.47 10.33 -8.69
C LEU A 255 5.05 11.30 -7.58
N GLY A 256 4.35 10.81 -6.55
CA GLY A 256 4.03 11.60 -5.35
C GLY A 256 5.28 12.13 -4.63
N ALA A 257 6.38 11.36 -4.63
CA ALA A 257 7.66 11.81 -4.09
C ALA A 257 8.35 12.88 -4.97
N GLU A 258 8.00 13.04 -6.24
CA GLU A 258 8.52 14.14 -7.08
C GLU A 258 7.87 15.49 -6.80
N ALA A 259 6.67 15.52 -6.20
CA ALA A 259 5.95 16.78 -5.92
C ALA A 259 6.70 17.74 -4.98
N TYR A 260 7.58 17.21 -4.12
CA TYR A 260 8.52 18.00 -3.33
C TYR A 260 9.94 17.46 -3.55
N PRO A 261 10.81 18.18 -4.29
CA PRO A 261 12.08 17.64 -4.75
C PRO A 261 13.07 17.41 -3.60
N VAL A 262 13.94 16.42 -3.76
CA VAL A 262 15.09 16.18 -2.87
C VAL A 262 15.88 17.48 -2.73
N GLY A 263 16.31 17.81 -1.52
CA GLY A 263 17.09 19.02 -1.26
C GLY A 263 16.28 20.25 -0.86
N ALA A 264 14.98 20.31 -1.14
CA ALA A 264 14.16 21.45 -0.71
C ALA A 264 13.98 21.47 0.83
N PRO A 265 14.15 22.63 1.51
CA PRO A 265 13.96 22.74 2.96
C PRO A 265 12.48 22.59 3.36
N ILE A 266 12.18 21.69 4.28
CA ILE A 266 10.84 21.40 4.77
C ILE A 266 10.70 21.92 6.21
N PRO A 267 9.72 22.80 6.52
CA PRO A 267 9.43 23.19 7.89
C PRO A 267 8.73 22.03 8.62
N TRP A 268 9.41 21.44 9.60
CA TRP A 268 8.92 20.30 10.36
C TRP A 268 8.54 20.70 11.79
N SER A 269 7.35 20.29 12.24
CA SER A 269 6.74 20.75 13.50
C SER A 269 7.09 19.91 14.73
N SER A 270 8.07 19.01 14.62
CA SER A 270 8.48 18.11 15.70
C SER A 270 10.00 18.03 15.80
N ASP A 271 10.52 17.70 16.98
CA ASP A 271 11.96 17.41 17.19
C ASP A 271 12.34 16.00 16.74
N SER A 272 11.36 15.12 16.52
CA SER A 272 11.58 13.77 15.99
C SER A 272 11.63 13.81 14.46
N VAL A 273 12.81 13.62 13.89
CA VAL A 273 13.02 13.64 12.44
C VAL A 273 12.56 12.32 11.81
N PRO A 274 11.70 12.33 10.77
CA PRO A 274 11.29 11.13 10.07
C PRO A 274 12.46 10.42 9.38
N SER A 275 12.37 9.09 9.25
CA SER A 275 13.34 8.31 8.47
C SER A 275 13.42 8.80 7.02
N GLY A 276 14.64 8.86 6.47
CA GLY A 276 14.92 9.40 5.13
C GLY A 276 15.12 10.92 5.06
N TYR A 277 15.05 11.61 6.20
CA TYR A 277 15.29 13.06 6.31
C TYR A 277 16.43 13.37 7.28
N ALA A 278 17.01 14.56 7.15
CA ALA A 278 18.00 15.10 8.09
C ALA A 278 17.68 16.56 8.44
N VAL A 279 18.03 17.00 9.65
CA VAL A 279 17.99 18.43 10.03
C VAL A 279 18.99 19.21 9.19
N MET A 280 18.67 20.42 8.76
CA MET A 280 19.59 21.30 8.03
C MET A 280 20.41 22.14 9.01
N ALA A 281 21.57 21.61 9.44
CA ALA A 281 22.38 22.17 10.52
C ALA A 281 23.85 22.42 10.13
N GLY A 282 24.15 22.59 8.83
CA GLY A 282 25.52 22.89 8.37
C GLY A 282 26.40 21.66 8.13
N GLN A 283 25.88 20.44 8.25
CA GLN A 283 26.67 19.21 8.17
C GLN A 283 27.02 18.79 6.74
N THR A 284 28.13 18.06 6.59
CA THR A 284 28.52 17.40 5.34
C THR A 284 27.70 16.14 5.07
N PHE A 285 27.50 15.78 3.80
CA PHE A 285 26.90 14.51 3.39
C PHE A 285 27.71 13.80 2.29
N ASN A 286 27.52 12.48 2.16
CA ASN A 286 28.18 11.69 1.14
C ASN A 286 27.47 11.83 -0.22
N LYS A 287 28.13 12.49 -1.18
CA LYS A 287 27.60 12.75 -2.52
C LYS A 287 27.37 11.49 -3.35
N THR A 288 28.11 10.41 -3.08
CA THR A 288 27.94 9.13 -3.76
C THR A 288 26.69 8.41 -3.28
N ILE A 289 26.38 8.50 -1.98
CA ILE A 289 25.17 7.89 -1.40
C ILE A 289 23.91 8.71 -1.75
N TYR A 290 24.03 10.04 -1.80
CA TYR A 290 22.92 10.96 -2.05
C TYR A 290 23.14 11.81 -3.32
N PRO A 291 23.10 11.20 -4.52
CA PRO A 291 23.43 11.90 -5.77
C PRO A 291 22.41 13.01 -6.12
N LYS A 292 21.11 12.80 -5.85
CA LYS A 292 20.07 13.82 -6.07
C LYS A 292 20.26 15.03 -5.17
N LEU A 293 20.63 14.80 -3.90
CA LEU A 293 20.93 15.87 -2.96
C LEU A 293 22.20 16.64 -3.38
N ALA A 294 23.20 15.95 -3.92
CA ALA A 294 24.42 16.55 -4.46
C ALA A 294 24.16 17.46 -5.67
N THR A 295 23.11 17.20 -6.47
CA THR A 295 22.68 18.11 -7.54
C THR A 295 22.20 19.45 -6.99
N VAL A 296 21.51 19.45 -5.84
CA VAL A 296 20.99 20.67 -5.19
C VAL A 296 22.05 21.38 -4.36
N TYR A 297 22.90 20.62 -3.66
CA TYR A 297 24.00 21.12 -2.84
C TYR A 297 25.36 20.56 -3.32
N PRO A 298 25.95 21.09 -4.41
CA PRO A 298 27.19 20.56 -4.98
C PRO A 298 28.41 20.60 -4.04
N SER A 299 28.38 21.49 -3.05
CA SER A 299 29.40 21.58 -1.98
C SER A 299 29.49 20.29 -1.15
N GLY A 300 28.44 19.46 -1.13
CA GLY A 300 28.32 18.34 -0.21
C GLY A 300 28.04 18.76 1.24
N ILE A 301 27.59 20.01 1.44
CA ILE A 301 27.29 20.59 2.76
C ILE A 301 25.85 21.11 2.73
N LEU A 302 25.06 20.71 3.72
CA LEU A 302 23.72 21.26 3.92
C LEU A 302 23.81 22.67 4.52
N PRO A 303 22.98 23.64 4.09
CA PRO A 303 22.85 24.92 4.78
C PRO A 303 22.51 24.72 6.26
N ASP A 304 23.06 25.55 7.15
CA ASP A 304 22.56 25.68 8.51
C ASP A 304 21.36 26.62 8.50
N MET A 305 20.17 26.09 8.79
CA MET A 305 18.90 26.81 8.73
C MET A 305 18.40 27.24 10.11
N ARG A 306 19.14 26.95 11.19
CA ARG A 306 18.74 27.32 12.55
C ARG A 306 18.80 28.83 12.72
N GLY A 307 17.70 29.43 13.20
CA GLY A 307 17.57 30.89 13.33
C GLY A 307 17.37 31.65 12.01
N TRP A 308 17.38 30.96 10.86
CA TRP A 308 17.24 31.59 9.55
C TRP A 308 15.80 31.52 9.04
N ILE A 309 15.37 32.59 8.36
CA ILE A 309 14.10 32.65 7.63
C ILE A 309 14.38 32.56 6.13
N ILE A 310 13.62 31.73 5.41
CA ILE A 310 13.73 31.64 3.96
C ILE A 310 13.14 32.90 3.32
N LYS A 311 13.97 33.59 2.53
CA LYS A 311 13.60 34.72 1.68
C LYS A 311 13.84 34.35 0.22
N GLY A 312 12.85 34.58 -0.63
CA GLY A 312 13.00 34.37 -2.06
C GLY A 312 14.19 35.18 -2.61
N LYS A 313 15.02 34.55 -3.45
CA LYS A 313 16.17 35.24 -4.05
C LYS A 313 15.65 36.41 -4.88
N PRO A 314 16.11 37.65 -4.63
CA PRO A 314 15.74 38.78 -5.48
C PRO A 314 16.27 38.58 -6.91
N ALA A 315 15.67 39.29 -7.87
CA ALA A 315 16.07 39.23 -9.27
C ALA A 315 17.58 39.49 -9.45
N SER A 316 18.14 40.44 -8.70
CA SER A 316 19.56 40.81 -8.70
C SER A 316 20.08 41.08 -7.28
N GLY A 317 21.40 41.24 -7.14
CA GLY A 317 22.06 41.65 -5.89
C GLY A 317 22.34 40.54 -4.86
N ARG A 318 21.83 39.31 -5.07
CA ARG A 318 22.12 38.14 -4.21
C ARG A 318 22.25 36.84 -5.00
N THR A 319 23.09 35.95 -4.48
CA THR A 319 23.26 34.57 -4.97
C THR A 319 22.38 33.60 -4.17
N ILE A 320 22.09 32.43 -4.75
CA ILE A 320 21.37 31.33 -4.07
C ILE A 320 22.18 30.91 -2.84
N LEU A 321 21.49 30.69 -1.70
CA LEU A 321 22.05 30.36 -0.38
C LEU A 321 22.91 31.45 0.28
N SER A 322 22.98 32.67 -0.25
CA SER A 322 23.61 33.79 0.47
C SER A 322 22.83 34.13 1.74
N GLN A 323 23.53 34.45 2.82
CA GLN A 323 22.95 34.89 4.10
C GLN A 323 22.82 36.43 4.13
N GLU A 324 21.83 36.93 4.86
CA GLU A 324 21.59 38.37 5.08
C GLU A 324 21.18 38.57 6.54
N GLN A 325 21.99 39.33 7.28
CA GLN A 325 21.73 39.64 8.68
C GLN A 325 20.47 40.52 8.82
N ASP A 326 19.85 40.49 9.99
CA ASP A 326 18.74 41.37 10.32
C ASP A 326 19.19 42.83 10.41
N GLY A 327 18.25 43.76 10.23
CA GLY A 327 18.58 45.18 10.25
C GLY A 327 17.34 46.05 10.33
N VAL A 328 17.44 47.13 11.11
CA VAL A 328 16.40 48.15 11.19
C VAL A 328 16.43 49.03 9.95
N LYS A 329 15.26 49.34 9.39
CA LYS A 329 15.16 50.28 8.28
C LYS A 329 15.57 51.69 8.76
N SER A 330 16.33 52.41 7.94
CA SER A 330 16.71 53.80 8.21
C SER A 330 15.48 54.66 8.52
N HIS A 331 15.49 55.36 9.66
CA HIS A 331 14.42 56.24 10.12
C HIS A 331 14.96 57.31 11.08
N ASN A 332 14.14 58.32 11.37
CA ASN A 332 14.43 59.39 12.34
C ASN A 332 13.24 59.61 13.28
N HIS A 333 13.46 60.39 14.34
CA HIS A 333 12.44 60.80 15.31
C HIS A 333 12.49 62.31 15.50
N THR A 334 11.35 62.91 15.85
CA THR A 334 11.29 64.29 16.34
C THR A 334 11.52 64.31 17.85
N GLY A 335 12.39 65.19 18.32
CA GLY A 335 12.67 65.39 19.75
C GLY A 335 12.30 66.81 20.18
N SER A 336 11.94 66.98 21.45
CA SER A 336 11.68 68.28 22.07
C SER A 336 12.44 68.43 23.38
N ALA A 337 12.81 69.65 23.73
CA ALA A 337 13.37 70.00 25.03
C ALA A 337 12.33 70.82 25.82
N SER A 338 12.15 70.48 27.09
CA SER A 338 11.23 71.21 27.96
C SER A 338 11.78 72.58 28.31
N ASN A 339 10.90 73.58 28.37
CA ASN A 339 11.27 74.89 28.90
C ASN A 339 11.70 74.76 30.36
N THR A 340 12.83 75.37 30.72
CA THR A 340 13.38 75.32 32.08
C THR A 340 13.43 76.73 32.65
N ASP A 341 12.70 76.96 33.74
CA ASP A 341 12.79 78.22 34.48
C ASP A 341 14.08 78.21 35.33
N LEU A 342 14.94 79.20 35.10
CA LEU A 342 16.19 79.37 35.86
C LEU A 342 15.94 79.94 37.26
N GLY A 343 14.73 80.44 37.54
CA GLY A 343 14.31 81.05 38.79
C GLY A 343 14.96 82.41 39.05
N SER A 344 14.46 83.14 40.05
CA SER A 344 15.02 84.44 40.43
C SER A 344 16.40 84.32 41.08
N LYS A 345 17.26 85.33 40.87
CA LYS A 345 18.57 85.48 41.52
C LYS A 345 18.65 86.86 42.14
N THR A 346 19.20 86.96 43.34
CA THR A 346 19.42 88.24 44.02
C THR A 346 20.80 88.76 43.66
N THR A 347 20.90 90.01 43.24
CA THR A 347 22.21 90.64 43.00
C THR A 347 22.93 90.90 44.32
N SER A 348 24.23 91.09 44.28
CA SER A 348 25.00 91.53 45.46
C SER A 348 24.48 92.87 45.98
N THR A 349 24.52 93.07 47.30
CA THR A 349 24.15 94.35 47.93
C THR A 349 25.18 95.43 47.59
N PHE A 350 24.70 96.62 47.22
CA PHE A 350 25.52 97.81 47.01
C PHE A 350 25.03 98.93 47.94
N ASP A 351 25.91 99.49 48.75
CA ASP A 351 25.62 100.59 49.68
C ASP A 351 26.13 101.91 49.11
N TYR A 352 25.24 102.91 49.01
CA TYR A 352 25.59 104.26 48.58
C TYR A 352 26.33 105.07 49.66
N SER A 353 26.33 104.59 50.91
CA SER A 353 26.85 105.26 52.10
C SER A 353 26.21 106.65 52.33
N THR A 354 26.69 107.40 53.32
CA THR A 354 26.20 108.75 53.61
C THR A 354 26.62 109.76 52.54
N LYS A 355 25.66 110.52 51.99
CA LYS A 355 25.92 111.65 51.08
C LYS A 355 25.56 112.96 51.77
N THR A 356 26.40 113.98 51.61
CA THR A 356 26.24 115.31 52.25
C THR A 356 25.65 116.32 51.27
N SER A 357 24.63 117.09 51.68
CA SER A 357 24.10 118.21 50.90
C SER A 357 25.00 119.45 51.02
N THR A 358 25.09 120.25 49.95
CA THR A 358 25.77 121.55 49.98
C THR A 358 24.93 122.61 50.71
N GLU A 359 25.58 123.56 51.41
CA GLU A 359 24.88 124.66 52.10
C GLU A 359 24.23 125.64 51.11
N THR A 360 22.96 125.97 51.33
CA THR A 360 22.22 126.99 50.56
C THR A 360 21.94 128.19 51.46
N ASN A 361 22.57 129.33 51.17
CA ASN A 361 22.29 130.61 51.84
C ASN A 361 20.99 131.21 51.28
N LEU A 362 19.95 131.34 52.13
CA LEU A 362 18.64 131.87 51.74
C LEU A 362 18.60 133.42 51.61
N GLY A 363 19.71 134.10 51.88
CA GLY A 363 19.87 135.56 51.71
C GLY A 363 19.07 136.40 52.72
N THR A 364 19.43 137.68 52.85
CA THR A 364 18.74 138.67 53.69
C THR A 364 17.50 139.23 52.98
N LYS A 365 16.34 139.28 53.65
CA LYS A 365 15.09 139.88 53.14
C LYS A 365 14.75 141.14 53.94
N SER A 366 14.43 142.25 53.27
CA SER A 366 14.09 143.55 53.89
C SER A 366 12.58 143.71 54.16
N THR A 367 12.21 144.39 55.25
CA THR A 367 10.82 144.76 55.60
C THR A 367 10.59 146.27 55.42
N SER A 368 9.33 146.72 55.27
CA SER A 368 8.95 148.12 55.06
C SER A 368 9.05 149.00 56.33
N SER A 369 9.18 150.32 56.15
CA SER A 369 9.48 151.31 57.21
C SER A 369 8.34 151.53 58.21
N PHE A 370 8.69 151.71 59.50
CA PHE A 370 7.78 152.01 60.61
C PHE A 370 8.09 153.39 61.23
N ASN A 371 7.08 154.24 61.47
CA ASN A 371 7.25 155.60 62.03
C ASN A 371 7.15 155.58 63.58
N HIS A 372 8.13 156.19 64.26
CA HIS A 372 8.25 156.19 65.73
C HIS A 372 7.72 157.46 66.43
N GLY A 373 7.06 158.38 65.72
CA GLY A 373 6.39 159.57 66.27
C GLY A 373 7.32 160.73 66.71
N ASN A 374 6.75 161.90 67.06
CA ASN A 374 7.48 163.11 67.49
C ASN A 374 8.06 162.98 68.91
N LYS A 375 9.23 163.61 69.17
CA LYS A 375 9.91 163.67 70.49
C LYS A 375 10.37 165.10 70.80
N ALA A 376 10.44 165.49 72.09
CA ALA A 376 10.82 166.83 72.57
C ALA A 376 12.17 166.84 73.35
N THR A 377 12.83 168.00 73.44
CA THR A 377 14.13 168.21 74.14
C THR A 377 13.96 168.84 75.54
N ASN A 378 15.05 169.02 76.32
CA ASN A 378 15.07 169.68 77.64
C ASN A 378 15.42 171.20 77.56
N THR A 379 15.15 171.98 78.62
CA THR A 379 15.38 173.45 78.67
C THR A 379 16.75 173.81 79.27
N THR A 380 17.61 174.52 78.52
CA THR A 380 18.95 175.04 78.96
C THR A 380 19.26 176.39 78.27
N GLY A 381 20.26 177.18 78.72
CA GLY A 381 20.74 178.39 78.00
C GLY A 381 20.97 179.72 78.78
N ALA A 382 20.86 179.75 80.12
CA ALA A 382 21.05 180.99 80.91
C ALA A 382 22.54 181.44 80.99
N HIS A 383 22.84 182.72 80.72
CA HIS A 383 24.19 183.31 80.82
C HIS A 383 24.16 184.85 81.03
N THR A 384 25.29 185.48 81.40
CA THR A 384 25.46 186.94 81.64
C THR A 384 26.73 187.51 80.97
N HIS A 385 26.83 188.82 80.71
CA HIS A 385 27.98 189.52 80.09
C HIS A 385 28.61 190.59 81.03
N LYS A 386 29.88 191.01 80.81
CA LYS A 386 30.65 191.96 81.68
C LYS A 386 31.09 193.23 80.91
N ILE A 387 31.05 194.42 81.54
CA ILE A 387 31.49 195.73 80.99
C ILE A 387 32.72 196.27 81.78
N PRO A 388 33.81 196.82 81.18
CA PRO A 388 35.04 197.25 81.89
C PRO A 388 35.12 198.75 82.27
N SER A 389 35.79 199.11 83.40
CA SER A 389 36.21 200.47 83.84
C SER A 389 37.66 200.48 84.40
N ASP A 390 38.45 201.57 84.26
CA ASP A 390 39.84 201.67 84.76
C ASP A 390 40.11 202.95 85.58
N GLY A 391 40.95 202.82 86.62
CA GLY A 391 41.34 203.85 87.58
C GLY A 391 42.83 203.81 87.95
N VAL A 392 43.74 203.85 86.96
CA VAL A 392 45.19 204.00 87.20
C VAL A 392 45.82 205.00 86.21
N ASN A 393 46.35 206.10 86.75
CA ASN A 393 47.05 207.17 86.02
C ASN A 393 48.45 206.71 85.53
N THR A 394 48.60 206.42 84.23
CA THR A 394 49.86 206.61 83.48
C THR A 394 49.59 206.86 81.98
N GLY A 395 49.72 208.13 81.53
CA GLY A 395 49.88 208.50 80.11
C GLY A 395 48.59 208.58 79.25
N LYS A 396 48.21 209.79 78.84
CA LYS A 396 46.90 210.19 78.28
C LYS A 396 46.68 209.83 76.80
N ASN A 397 45.70 208.94 76.50
CA ASN A 397 44.69 209.05 75.43
C ASN A 397 43.92 207.72 75.22
N MET A 398 42.73 207.55 75.82
CA MET A 398 41.58 206.82 75.25
C MET A 398 40.28 207.29 75.94
N ASN A 399 39.33 207.82 75.17
CA ASN A 399 38.01 208.23 75.65
C ASN A 399 37.03 207.06 75.51
N SER A 400 36.94 206.18 76.52
CA SER A 400 35.77 205.33 76.74
C SER A 400 35.01 205.85 77.95
N THR A 401 33.82 206.38 77.68
CA THR A 401 32.98 207.19 78.57
C THR A 401 32.24 206.35 79.61
N VAL A 402 32.95 205.50 80.35
CA VAL A 402 32.40 204.86 81.56
C VAL A 402 33.22 205.37 82.74
N SER A 403 32.87 206.57 83.21
CA SER A 403 33.51 207.20 84.36
C SER A 403 32.83 206.71 85.63
N SER A 404 33.61 206.05 86.50
CA SER A 404 33.19 205.70 87.86
C SER A 404 33.62 206.82 88.81
N ASP A 405 32.70 207.74 89.12
CA ASP A 405 32.92 208.69 90.23
C ASP A 405 32.23 208.17 91.49
N ASN A 406 32.98 208.22 92.59
CA ASN A 406 32.65 207.55 93.85
C ASN A 406 31.69 208.39 94.69
N ASN A 407 30.37 208.13 94.60
CA ASN A 407 29.36 208.32 95.68
C ASN A 407 27.89 208.40 95.18
N ASP A 408 27.25 207.28 94.79
CA ASP A 408 25.85 206.91 95.14
C ASP A 408 25.50 205.51 94.57
N GLU A 409 24.73 204.69 95.30
CA GLU A 409 24.54 203.23 95.08
C GLU A 409 23.15 202.85 94.52
N ASP A 410 22.51 203.61 93.60
CA ASP A 410 21.08 203.34 93.29
C ASP A 410 20.56 203.50 91.84
N TYR A 411 21.27 203.05 90.80
CA TYR A 411 20.66 202.92 89.45
C TYR A 411 21.19 201.75 88.59
N ARG A 412 20.29 200.91 88.03
CA ARG A 412 20.62 199.79 87.11
C ARG A 412 19.65 199.71 85.92
N ASP A 413 20.20 199.63 84.71
CA ASP A 413 19.48 199.44 83.44
C ASP A 413 19.73 198.05 82.82
N LEU A 414 18.76 197.55 82.06
CA LEU A 414 18.82 196.27 81.31
C LEU A 414 19.24 196.48 79.85
N THR A 415 19.82 195.44 79.25
CA THR A 415 20.07 195.38 77.79
C THR A 415 18.79 195.03 77.02
N ASN A 416 18.80 195.26 75.71
CA ASN A 416 17.76 194.82 74.77
C ASN A 416 17.71 193.28 74.69
N SER A 417 16.56 192.70 74.31
CA SER A 417 16.38 191.24 74.17
C SER A 417 16.87 190.73 72.80
N ASP A 418 17.73 189.70 72.78
CA ASP A 418 18.25 189.01 71.58
C ASP A 418 18.57 187.53 71.92
N GLY A 419 18.76 186.63 70.92
CA GLY A 419 19.26 185.25 71.14
C GLY A 419 18.42 184.03 70.70
N ASN A 420 17.45 184.19 69.79
CA ASN A 420 16.68 183.04 69.26
C ASN A 420 17.54 182.14 68.34
N HIS A 421 17.58 180.82 68.59
CA HIS A 421 18.30 179.84 67.76
C HIS A 421 17.63 178.44 67.78
N SER A 422 18.03 177.56 66.87
CA SER A 422 17.58 176.17 66.79
C SER A 422 18.74 175.19 66.67
N HIS A 423 18.51 173.92 67.02
CA HIS A 423 19.46 172.82 66.86
C HIS A 423 18.89 171.73 65.94
N THR A 424 19.75 171.06 65.19
CA THR A 424 19.42 169.85 64.40
C THR A 424 19.95 168.61 65.11
N VAL A 425 19.18 167.52 65.16
CA VAL A 425 19.60 166.23 65.77
C VAL A 425 19.44 165.11 64.75
N THR A 426 20.48 164.28 64.58
CA THR A 426 20.48 163.09 63.71
C THR A 426 20.65 161.83 64.55
N ILE A 427 19.76 160.83 64.38
CA ILE A 427 19.90 159.48 64.95
C ILE A 427 20.23 158.53 63.79
N GLY A 428 21.36 157.81 63.89
CA GLY A 428 21.87 156.93 62.84
C GLY A 428 21.12 155.60 62.70
N ALA A 429 21.35 154.91 61.58
CA ALA A 429 20.75 153.61 61.28
C ALA A 429 21.12 152.53 62.31
N HIS A 430 20.17 151.66 62.66
CA HIS A 430 20.41 150.45 63.44
C HIS A 430 19.60 149.28 62.86
N SER A 431 19.97 148.04 63.23
CA SER A 431 19.44 146.81 62.65
C SER A 431 18.80 145.90 63.69
N HIS A 432 17.86 145.06 63.24
CA HIS A 432 17.26 143.98 64.02
C HIS A 432 17.43 142.64 63.29
N THR A 433 17.53 141.55 64.04
CA THR A 433 17.68 140.19 63.50
C THR A 433 16.67 139.23 64.13
N VAL A 434 16.14 138.30 63.32
CA VAL A 434 15.25 137.20 63.76
C VAL A 434 15.84 135.87 63.28
N VAL A 435 15.89 134.87 64.16
CA VAL A 435 16.47 133.52 63.88
C VAL A 435 15.37 132.56 63.42
N ILE A 436 15.61 131.83 62.33
CA ILE A 436 14.81 130.65 61.94
C ILE A 436 15.53 129.40 62.46
N GLY A 437 14.83 128.55 63.22
CA GLY A 437 15.39 127.41 63.93
C GLY A 437 15.83 126.23 63.04
N ALA A 438 16.33 125.17 63.68
CA ALA A 438 16.76 123.95 63.00
C ALA A 438 15.63 123.37 62.14
N HIS A 439 15.94 123.06 60.89
CA HIS A 439 15.01 122.41 59.97
C HIS A 439 15.73 121.34 59.16
N SER A 440 14.98 120.33 58.71
CA SER A 440 15.46 119.24 57.88
C SER A 440 14.68 119.17 56.57
N HIS A 441 15.33 118.67 55.52
CA HIS A 441 14.69 118.40 54.23
C HIS A 441 14.57 116.88 54.01
N SER A 442 13.49 116.44 53.38
CA SER A 442 13.34 115.07 52.90
C SER A 442 13.65 115.02 51.40
N ILE A 443 14.57 114.14 51.00
CA ILE A 443 14.95 113.93 49.59
C ILE A 443 14.63 112.48 49.21
N ALA A 444 13.69 112.30 48.29
CA ALA A 444 13.36 111.00 47.72
C ALA A 444 14.26 110.73 46.49
N ILE A 445 15.17 109.75 46.58
CA ILE A 445 16.11 109.40 45.48
C ILE A 445 15.41 108.59 44.37
N GLY A 446 14.32 107.90 44.70
CA GLY A 446 13.52 107.10 43.76
C GLY A 446 14.03 105.67 43.57
N ALA A 447 13.28 104.89 42.79
CA ALA A 447 13.64 103.52 42.44
C ALA A 447 14.42 103.50 41.10
N HIS A 448 15.32 102.54 40.96
CA HIS A 448 16.00 102.27 39.69
C HIS A 448 16.10 100.76 39.45
N SER A 449 16.28 100.38 38.19
CA SER A 449 16.50 98.99 37.77
C SER A 449 17.68 98.91 36.81
N HIS A 450 18.29 97.73 36.73
CA HIS A 450 19.38 97.42 35.79
C HIS A 450 18.92 96.31 34.85
N SER A 451 19.50 96.27 33.65
CA SER A 451 19.36 95.14 32.72
C SER A 451 20.67 94.36 32.65
N MET A 452 20.58 93.03 32.55
CA MET A 452 21.73 92.14 32.40
C MET A 452 21.49 91.17 31.23
N THR A 453 22.49 91.04 30.36
CA THR A 453 22.45 90.11 29.23
C THR A 453 23.08 88.78 29.62
N LEU A 454 22.34 87.67 29.52
CA LEU A 454 22.78 86.33 29.94
C LEU A 454 23.56 85.54 28.85
N GLY A 455 23.50 85.97 27.58
CA GLY A 455 24.20 85.32 26.47
C GLY A 455 23.56 83.99 26.00
N THR A 456 24.23 83.31 25.06
CA THR A 456 23.82 82.00 24.52
C THR A 456 24.61 80.87 25.16
N HIS A 457 23.98 79.71 25.35
CA HIS A 457 24.65 78.48 25.80
C HIS A 457 24.18 77.27 24.98
N SER A 458 24.79 76.11 25.20
CA SER A 458 24.47 74.87 24.46
C SER A 458 24.39 73.67 25.40
N HIS A 459 23.70 72.63 24.95
CA HIS A 459 23.58 71.35 25.66
C HIS A 459 24.11 70.22 24.79
N VAL A 460 24.60 69.16 25.45
CA VAL A 460 24.90 67.87 24.80
C VAL A 460 23.68 66.98 24.94
N LEU A 461 23.16 66.50 23.81
CA LEU A 461 22.06 65.53 23.76
C LEU A 461 22.64 64.13 23.51
N THR A 462 22.27 63.17 24.35
CA THR A 462 22.59 61.75 24.15
C THR A 462 21.30 60.97 23.95
N ILE A 463 21.19 60.26 22.82
CA ILE A 463 20.08 59.36 22.53
C ILE A 463 20.53 57.94 22.84
N ASN A 464 19.93 57.32 23.85
CA ASN A 464 20.26 55.96 24.24
C ASN A 464 19.73 54.94 23.22
N ALA A 465 20.48 53.86 23.02
CA ALA A 465 20.05 52.75 22.17
C ALA A 465 18.74 52.14 22.71
N THR A 466 17.83 51.80 21.80
CA THR A 466 16.55 51.15 22.11
C THR A 466 16.32 50.04 21.11
N GLY A 467 15.98 48.84 21.59
CA GLY A 467 15.73 47.67 20.75
C GLY A 467 16.09 46.36 21.46
N ASN A 468 15.84 45.24 20.77
CA ASN A 468 16.28 43.91 21.18
C ASN A 468 17.59 43.55 20.47
N THR A 469 18.18 42.40 20.83
CA THR A 469 19.37 41.86 20.16
C THR A 469 19.16 41.59 18.67
N GLU A 470 17.95 41.16 18.27
CA GLU A 470 17.57 40.87 16.89
C GLU A 470 16.33 41.66 16.47
N ASN A 471 16.29 42.04 15.19
CA ASN A 471 15.13 42.66 14.56
C ASN A 471 14.18 41.58 14.01
N THR A 472 13.17 41.25 14.80
CA THR A 472 12.24 40.14 14.52
C THR A 472 10.90 40.59 13.96
N VAL A 473 10.28 39.75 13.14
CA VAL A 473 8.82 39.76 12.87
C VAL A 473 8.16 38.62 13.64
N LYS A 474 6.83 38.64 13.81
CA LYS A 474 6.10 37.50 14.39
C LYS A 474 6.44 36.23 13.60
N ASN A 475 6.93 35.21 14.29
CA ASN A 475 7.38 33.95 13.70
C ASN A 475 7.00 32.76 14.59
N ILE A 476 7.04 31.55 14.02
CA ILE A 476 6.84 30.29 14.72
C ILE A 476 8.04 29.40 14.39
N ALA A 477 8.62 28.78 15.40
CA ALA A 477 9.77 27.89 15.23
C ALA A 477 9.35 26.54 14.63
N PHE A 478 10.03 26.15 13.55
CA PHE A 478 9.96 24.82 12.94
C PHE A 478 11.39 24.33 12.73
N ASN A 479 11.60 23.02 12.83
CA ASN A 479 12.87 22.40 12.45
C ASN A 479 12.94 22.30 10.93
N TYR A 480 13.90 22.96 10.29
CA TYR A 480 14.14 22.75 8.86
C TYR A 480 14.80 21.39 8.64
N ILE A 481 14.09 20.49 7.96
CA ILE A 481 14.61 19.18 7.53
C ILE A 481 14.70 19.11 6.00
N VAL A 482 15.47 18.15 5.49
CA VAL A 482 15.64 17.91 4.06
C VAL A 482 15.55 16.43 3.75
N ARG A 483 14.91 16.07 2.64
CA ARG A 483 14.88 14.68 2.15
C ARG A 483 16.23 14.30 1.56
N LEU A 484 16.73 13.10 1.89
CA LEU A 484 18.06 12.65 1.48
C LEU A 484 18.13 11.99 0.10
N ALA A 485 17.07 11.29 -0.36
CA ALA A 485 17.07 10.50 -1.60
C ALA A 485 15.75 10.58 -2.41
#